data_AF-A0AAU3V062-F1
#
_entry.id   AF-A0AAU3V062-F1
#
_cell.length_a   1.000
_cell.length_b   1.000
_cell.length_c   1.000
_cell.angle_alpha   90.00
_cell.angle_beta   90.00
_cell.angle_gamma   90.00
#
_symmetry.space_group_name_H-M   'P 1'
#
loop_
_entity.id
_entity.type
_entity.pdbx_description
1 polymer ?
#
loop_
_entity_poly.entity_id
_entity_poly.type
_entity_poly.pdbx_seq_one_letter_code
_entity_poly.pdbx_strand_id
1 'polypeptide(L)' 'MTMTSGVSANMRSGSSTGCAVAGWADNRDGLEYWCYTNSENGTWTYLSNIHDKTIGWVKDTLLPNGGSYKWCGF' A
#
# COMPACT_ATOMS: atom_id res chain seq x y z
N MET A 1 2.83 -8.97 9.54
CA MET A 1 1.50 -9.34 10.09
C MET A 1 0.52 -9.18 8.94
N THR A 2 -0.09 -10.26 8.46
CA THR A 2 -0.96 -10.22 7.28
C THR A 2 -2.31 -9.62 7.65
N MET A 3 -2.73 -8.57 6.96
CA MET A 3 -4.06 -7.99 7.13
C MET A 3 -4.84 -8.06 5.82
N THR A 4 -6.11 -8.44 5.88
CA THR A 4 -6.99 -8.33 4.72
C THR A 4 -7.18 -6.86 4.37
N SER A 5 -7.05 -6.51 3.08
CA SER A 5 -7.15 -5.13 2.59
C SER A 5 -8.44 -4.42 3.04
N GLY A 6 -9.56 -5.11 3.17
CA GLY A 6 -10.83 -4.53 3.64
C GLY A 6 -11.49 -3.56 2.64
N VAL A 7 -10.74 -3.04 1.66
CA VAL A 7 -11.18 -2.24 0.52
C VAL A 7 -10.34 -2.56 -0.71
N SER A 8 -10.84 -2.26 -1.91
CA SER A 8 -10.02 -2.36 -3.13
C SER A 8 -9.15 -1.12 -3.28
N ALA A 9 -7.83 -1.29 -3.46
CA ALA A 9 -6.89 -0.19 -3.53
C ALA A 9 -5.85 -0.35 -4.64
N ASN A 10 -5.62 0.72 -5.41
CA ASN A 10 -4.61 0.72 -6.47
C ASN A 10 -3.19 0.70 -5.85
N MET A 11 -2.39 -0.26 -6.28
CA MET A 11 -0.97 -0.37 -5.95
C MET A 11 -0.16 0.33 -7.04
N ARG A 12 0.66 1.31 -6.66
CA ARG A 12 1.39 2.18 -7.58
C ARG A 12 2.89 1.96 -7.53
N SER A 13 3.58 2.29 -8.62
CA SER A 13 5.05 2.19 -8.70
C SER A 13 5.79 3.21 -7.82
N GLY A 14 5.09 4.21 -7.28
CA GLY A 14 5.63 5.21 -6.36
C GLY A 14 4.55 5.78 -5.44
N SER A 15 4.97 6.49 -4.39
CA SER A 15 4.12 7.11 -3.37
C SER A 15 3.43 8.39 -3.86
N SER A 16 2.78 8.34 -5.03
CA SER A 16 2.01 9.45 -5.61
C SER A 16 0.94 8.89 -6.54
N THR A 17 -0.20 9.58 -6.64
CA THR A 17 -1.25 9.28 -7.61
C THR A 17 -0.85 9.53 -9.06
N GLY A 18 0.23 10.28 -9.30
CA GLY A 18 0.85 10.44 -10.61
C GLY A 18 1.68 9.22 -11.04
N CYS A 19 2.08 8.34 -10.12
CA CYS A 19 2.82 7.13 -10.47
C CYS A 19 1.90 6.08 -11.11
N ALA A 20 2.44 5.33 -12.07
CA ALA A 20 1.72 4.27 -12.78
C ALA A 20 1.14 3.23 -11.82
N VAL A 21 -0.05 2.74 -12.14
CA VAL A 21 -0.69 1.64 -11.41
C VAL A 21 0.03 0.35 -11.80
N ALA A 22 0.66 -0.31 -10.81
CA ALA A 22 1.33 -1.59 -10.96
C ALA A 22 0.37 -2.79 -10.77
N GLY A 23 -0.71 -2.59 -10.03
CA GLY A 23 -1.77 -3.57 -9.81
C GLY A 23 -2.79 -3.04 -8.79
N TRP A 24 -3.54 -3.94 -8.16
CA TRP A 24 -4.47 -3.57 -7.09
C TRP A 24 -4.52 -4.64 -5.99
N ALA A 25 -4.84 -4.21 -4.78
CA ALA A 25 -5.21 -5.06 -3.67
C ALA A 25 -6.72 -5.25 -3.68
N ASP A 26 -7.23 -6.48 -3.77
CA ASP A 26 -8.66 -6.76 -3.58
C ASP A 26 -9.04 -6.67 -2.10
N ASN A 27 -10.32 -6.41 -1.81
CA ASN A 27 -10.79 -6.26 -0.43
C ASN A 27 -10.60 -7.53 0.43
N ARG A 28 -10.44 -8.70 -0.19
CA ARG A 28 -10.17 -9.98 0.48
C ARG A 28 -8.70 -10.39 0.47
N ASP A 29 -7.84 -9.64 -0.21
CA ASP A 29 -6.43 -10.00 -0.33
C ASP A 29 -5.67 -9.76 0.97
N GLY A 30 -4.76 -10.67 1.28
CA GLY A 30 -3.82 -10.51 2.38
C GLY A 30 -2.69 -9.57 1.98
N LEU A 31 -2.51 -8.49 2.74
CA LEU A 31 -1.47 -7.51 2.52
C LEU A 31 -0.38 -7.63 3.58
N GLU A 32 0.87 -7.50 3.14
CA GLU A 32 2.03 -7.40 4.00
C GLU A 32 2.63 -6.00 3.90
N TYR A 33 2.55 -5.23 4.98
CA TYR A 33 3.08 -3.88 5.06
C TYR A 33 4.57 -3.91 5.40
N TRP A 34 5.37 -3.16 4.65
CA TRP A 34 6.82 -3.11 4.86
C TRP A 34 7.25 -1.80 5.51
N CYS A 35 6.92 -0.67 4.89
CA CYS A 35 7.25 0.66 5.42
C CYS A 35 6.36 1.74 4.81
N TYR A 36 6.36 2.95 5.38
CA TYR A 36 5.64 4.10 4.85
C TYR A 36 6.59 5.24 4.46
N THR A 37 6.10 6.12 3.58
CA THR A 37 6.70 7.42 3.24
C THR A 37 5.68 8.53 3.43
N ASN A 38 6.14 9.75 3.70
CA ASN A 38 5.32 10.95 3.59
C ASN A 38 5.54 11.55 2.21
N SER A 39 4.49 11.61 1.40
CA SER A 39 4.59 12.01 0.00
C SER A 39 3.29 12.71 -0.40
N GLU A 40 2.95 12.66 -1.68
CA GLU A 40 1.81 13.38 -2.25
C GLU A 40 0.52 13.20 -1.43
N ASN A 41 0.05 14.32 -0.87
CA ASN A 41 -1.21 14.43 -0.15
C ASN A 41 -1.36 13.42 1.03
N GLY A 42 -0.27 13.07 1.71
CA GLY A 42 -0.29 12.27 2.93
C GLY A 42 0.76 11.17 2.96
N THR A 43 0.49 10.13 3.74
CA THR A 43 1.38 8.98 3.87
C THR A 43 0.97 7.83 2.96
N TRP A 44 1.98 7.08 2.54
CA TRP A 44 1.86 5.97 1.60
C TRP A 44 2.63 4.78 2.14
N THR A 45 2.00 3.62 2.10
CA THR A 45 2.59 2.37 2.55
C THR A 45 3.06 1.56 1.36
N TYR A 46 4.31 1.14 1.43
CA TYR A 46 4.87 0.12 0.58
C TYR A 46 4.48 -1.26 1.12
N LEU A 47 3.80 -2.04 0.27
CA LEU A 47 3.24 -3.33 0.64
C LEU A 47 3.32 -4.35 -0.49
N SER A 48 3.19 -5.62 -0.10
CA SER A 48 3.04 -6.76 -0.99
C SER A 48 1.65 -7.38 -0.86
N ASN A 49 0.98 -7.61 -1.99
CA ASN A 49 -0.21 -8.44 -2.06
C ASN A 49 0.22 -9.91 -2.09
N ILE A 50 -0.15 -10.66 -1.07
CA ILE A 50 0.29 -12.05 -0.90
C ILE A 50 -0.35 -12.97 -1.96
N HIS A 51 -1.53 -12.61 -2.47
CA HIS A 51 -2.30 -13.42 -3.40
C HIS A 51 -1.63 -13.52 -4.77
N ASP A 52 -1.32 -12.37 -5.38
CA ASP A 52 -0.79 -12.27 -6.75
C ASP A 52 0.69 -11.88 -6.80
N LYS A 53 1.32 -11.62 -5.64
CA LYS A 53 2.71 -11.14 -5.49
C LYS A 53 2.96 -9.74 -6.06
N THR A 54 1.91 -8.96 -6.31
CA THR A 54 2.04 -7.55 -6.69
C THR A 54 2.66 -6.76 -5.54
N ILE A 55 3.60 -5.87 -5.87
CA ILE A 55 4.25 -4.96 -4.92
C ILE A 55 4.04 -3.51 -5.36
N GLY A 56 3.89 -2.62 -4.39
CA GLY A 56 3.73 -1.21 -4.70
C GLY A 56 3.33 -0.36 -3.51
N TRP A 57 3.01 0.89 -3.82
CA TRP A 57 2.59 1.92 -2.89
C TRP A 57 1.09 2.08 -2.91
N VAL A 58 0.48 2.06 -1.73
CA VAL A 58 -0.94 2.37 -1.54
C VAL A 58 -1.05 3.51 -0.55
N LYS A 59 -2.00 4.41 -0.79
CA LYS A 59 -2.26 5.54 0.11
C LYS A 59 -2.83 5.02 1.43
N ASP A 60 -2.30 5.48 2.56
CA ASP A 60 -2.66 4.97 3.89
C ASP A 60 -4.13 5.12 4.23
N THR A 61 -4.79 6.16 3.69
CA THR A 61 -6.23 6.38 3.84
C THR A 61 -7.10 5.28 3.21
N LEU A 62 -6.51 4.47 2.31
CA LEU A 62 -7.16 3.32 1.67
C LEU A 62 -6.77 2.00 2.35
N LEU A 63 -5.96 2.03 3.40
CA LEU A 63 -5.48 0.84 4.07
C LEU A 63 -6.11 0.67 5.45
N PRO A 64 -6.39 -0.57 5.86
CA PRO A 64 -6.86 -0.86 7.19
C PRO A 64 -5.79 -0.45 8.20
N ASN A 65 -6.25 0.17 9.29
CA ASN A 65 -5.43 0.76 10.35
C ASN A 65 -4.52 1.93 9.91
N GLY A 66 -4.70 2.48 8.71
CA GLY A 66 -3.91 3.60 8.23
C GLY A 66 -2.51 3.24 7.76
N GLY A 67 -2.31 2.00 7.29
CA GLY A 67 -1.04 1.58 6.67
C GLY A 67 0.06 1.13 7.65
N SER A 68 1.31 1.29 7.24
CA SER A 68 2.50 0.92 8.01
C SER A 68 2.91 2.01 8.98
N TYR A 69 3.37 1.62 10.17
CA TYR A 69 3.95 2.53 11.18
C TYR A 69 5.48 2.60 11.13
N LYS A 70 6.12 1.88 10.20
CA LYS A 70 7.58 1.87 10.05
C LYS A 70 7.99 2.81 8.91
N TRP A 71 8.73 3.88 9.21
CA TRP A 71 9.22 4.79 8.16
C TRP A 71 10.28 4.09 7.29
N CYS A 72 10.22 4.27 5.96
CA CYS A 72 11.22 3.73 5.03
C CYS A 72 12.61 4.38 5.15
N GLY A 73 12.74 5.54 5.80
CA GLY A 73 14.04 6.14 6.14
C GLY A 73 14.72 6.93 5.03
N PHE A 74 13.96 7.44 4.07
CA PHE A 74 14.41 8.37 3.04
C PHE A 74 13.40 9.52 2.90
#